data_AF-A0A800IMR6-F1
#
_entry.id   AF-A0A800IMR6-F1
#
_cell.length_a   1.000
_cell.length_b   1.000
_cell.length_c   1.000
_cell.angle_alpha   90.00
_cell.angle_beta   90.00
_cell.angle_gamma   90.00
#
_symmetry.space_group_name_H-M   'P 1'
#
loop_
_entity.id
_entity.type
_entity.pdbx_description
1 polymer ?
#
loop_
_entity_poly.entity_id
_entity_poly.type
_entity_poly.pdbx_seq_one_letter_code
_entity_poly.pdbx_strand_id
1 'polypeptide(L)' 'MPLDFHERRAQTDGVSPQQLRTQSHGYGLLGRPAEPHDIASAVHFLAGADAAMITGQTLMVDAGFSVTAGRT' A
#
# COMPACT_ATOMS: atom_id res chain seq x y z
N MET A 1 -17.58 7.17 11.02
CA MET A 1 -17.67 7.05 9.55
C MET A 1 -17.05 5.72 9.18
N PRO A 2 -17.70 4.81 8.45
CA PRO A 2 -17.01 3.63 7.95
C PRO A 2 -15.89 4.12 7.04
N LEU A 3 -14.67 3.69 7.34
CA LEU A 3 -13.48 4.00 6.58
C LEU A 3 -13.55 3.29 5.21
N ASP A 4 -12.78 3.81 4.27
CA ASP A 4 -12.24 3.09 3.11
C ASP A 4 -13.00 3.17 1.77
N PHE A 5 -12.45 4.00 0.88
CA PHE A 5 -12.64 3.97 -0.58
C PHE A 5 -12.62 2.55 -1.16
N HIS A 6 -11.77 1.68 -0.60
CA HIS A 6 -11.62 0.28 -1.03
C HIS A 6 -12.88 -0.55 -0.78
N GLU A 7 -13.63 -0.29 0.30
CA GLU A 7 -14.89 -0.98 0.58
C GLU A 7 -15.98 -0.58 -0.43
N ARG A 8 -16.07 0.71 -0.77
CA ARG A 8 -17.01 1.19 -1.80
C ARG A 8 -16.69 0.65 -3.19
N ARG A 9 -15.41 0.59 -3.56
CA ARG A 9 -14.98 0.00 -4.84
C ARG A 9 -15.34 -1.48 -4.91
N ALA A 10 -15.05 -2.23 -3.85
CA ALA A 10 -15.36 -3.65 -3.80
C ALA A 10 -16.85 -3.96 -3.93
N GLN A 11 -17.72 -3.16 -3.30
CA GLN A 11 -19.17 -3.29 -3.47
C GLN A 11 -19.61 -3.11 -4.92
N THR A 12 -18.96 -2.21 -5.67
CA THR A 12 -19.24 -1.99 -7.10
C THR A 12 -18.79 -3.18 -7.94
N ASP A 13 -17.66 -3.79 -7.58
CA ASP A 13 -17.06 -4.92 -8.27
C ASP A 13 -17.65 -6.28 -7.83
N GLY A 14 -18.67 -6.29 -6.96
CA GLY A 14 -19.31 -7.51 -6.44
C GLY A 14 -18.45 -8.30 -5.45
N VAL A 15 -17.39 -7.70 -4.91
CA VAL A 15 -16.45 -8.32 -3.96
C VAL A 15 -16.84 -7.93 -2.53
N SER A 16 -17.08 -8.92 -1.67
CA SER A 16 -17.39 -8.64 -0.26
C SER A 16 -16.16 -8.10 0.49
N PRO A 17 -16.34 -7.31 1.57
CA PRO A 17 -15.23 -6.82 2.39
C PRO A 17 -14.36 -7.94 2.98
N GLN A 18 -14.97 -9.08 3.31
CA GLN A 18 -14.23 -10.26 3.78
C GLN A 18 -13.37 -10.87 2.66
N GLN A 19 -13.87 -10.86 1.42
CA GLN A 19 -13.12 -11.32 0.25
C GLN A 19 -11.96 -10.37 -0.08
N LEU A 20 -12.08 -9.06 0.11
CA LEU A 20 -10.94 -8.14 -0.05
C LEU A 20 -9.81 -8.45 0.93
N ARG A 21 -10.17 -8.69 2.19
CA ARG A 21 -9.21 -9.02 3.25
C ARG A 21 -8.50 -10.35 3.01
N THR A 22 -9.18 -11.31 2.36
CA THR A 22 -8.59 -12.60 2.00
C THR A 22 -7.92 -12.62 0.61
N GLN A 23 -8.33 -11.77 -0.34
CA GLN A 23 -7.67 -11.59 -1.65
C GLN A 23 -6.32 -10.88 -1.59
N SER A 24 -5.95 -10.40 -0.40
CA SER A 24 -4.63 -9.84 -0.10
C SER A 24 -3.46 -10.77 -0.41
N HIS A 25 -3.71 -12.09 -0.45
CA HIS A 25 -2.74 -13.12 -0.86
C HIS A 25 -2.33 -12.91 -2.34
N GLY A 26 -1.28 -12.13 -2.54
CA GLY A 26 -0.72 -11.81 -3.87
C GLY A 26 -0.50 -10.33 -4.13
N TYR A 27 -0.78 -9.44 -3.18
CA TYR A 27 -0.47 -8.02 -3.35
C TYR A 27 1.04 -7.76 -3.26
N GLY A 28 1.64 -7.44 -4.41
CA GLY A 28 3.09 -7.21 -4.53
C GLY A 28 3.92 -8.43 -4.13
N LEU A 29 5.21 -8.21 -3.90
CA LEU A 29 6.16 -9.23 -3.45
C LEU A 29 5.98 -9.63 -1.98
N LEU A 30 5.40 -8.75 -1.16
CA LEU A 30 5.16 -9.05 0.27
C LEU A 30 3.86 -9.83 0.51
N GLY A 31 3.00 -9.98 -0.51
CA GLY A 31 1.80 -10.82 -0.45
C GLY A 31 0.75 -10.34 0.56
N ARG A 32 0.81 -9.06 0.97
CA ARG A 32 -0.14 -8.40 1.86
C ARG A 32 -0.32 -6.93 1.46
N PRO A 33 -1.50 -6.33 1.69
CA PRO A 33 -1.68 -4.89 1.56
C PRO A 33 -0.82 -4.14 2.59
N ALA A 34 -0.55 -2.88 2.28
CA ALA A 34 0.00 -1.95 3.24
C ALA A 34 -1.06 -1.60 4.30
N GLU A 35 -0.63 -1.60 5.56
CA GLU A 35 -1.38 -1.03 6.66
C GLU A 35 -1.01 0.45 6.82
N PRO A 36 -1.85 1.28 7.47
CA PRO A 36 -1.56 2.71 7.65
C PRO A 36 -0.18 3.00 8.28
N HIS A 37 0.28 2.12 9.17
CA HIS A 37 1.57 2.26 9.84
C HIS A 37 2.77 2.01 8.92
N ASP A 38 2.63 1.20 7.85
CA ASP A 38 3.69 0.99 6.86
C ASP A 38 4.02 2.32 6.15
N ILE A 39 2.98 3.08 5.77
CA ILE A 39 3.12 4.39 5.12
C ILE A 39 3.63 5.43 6.11
N ALA A 40 3.04 5.48 7.32
CA ALA A 40 3.42 6.45 8.35
C ALA A 40 4.90 6.33 8.74
N SER A 41 5.44 5.10 8.79
CA SER A 41 6.85 4.86 9.11
C SER A 41 7.79 5.42 8.03
N ALA A 42 7.45 5.24 6.75
CA ALA A 42 8.23 5.82 5.65
C ALA A 42 8.19 7.35 5.65
N VAL A 43 7.01 7.94 5.93
CA VAL A 43 6.86 9.40 6.09
C VAL A 43 7.70 9.90 7.27
N HIS A 44 7.65 9.20 8.41
CA HIS A 44 8.43 9.57 9.60
C HIS A 44 9.93 9.58 9.31
N PHE A 45 10.44 8.56 8.61
CA PHE A 45 11.84 8.53 8.17
C PHE A 45 12.20 9.72 7.27
N LEU A 46 11.39 9.98 6.23
CA LEU A 46 11.66 11.09 5.29
C LEU A 46 11.56 12.47 5.94
N ALA A 47 10.77 12.61 7.01
CA ALA A 47 10.68 13.83 7.81
C ALA A 47 11.77 13.93 8.89
N GLY A 48 12.53 12.86 9.13
CA GLY A 48 13.55 12.77 10.16
C GLY A 48 14.90 13.39 9.77
N ALA A 49 15.76 13.60 10.77
CA ALA A 49 17.10 14.16 10.57
C ALA A 49 17.98 13.27 9.67
N ASP A 50 17.76 11.96 9.69
CA ASP A 50 18.52 11.01 8.88
C ASP A 50 18.28 11.17 7.37
N ALA A 51 17.17 11.79 6.98
CA ALA A 51 16.83 12.08 5.59
C ALA A 51 17.29 13.47 5.12
N ALA A 52 18.11 14.19 5.89
CA ALA A 52 18.46 15.60 5.62
C ALA A 52 19.06 15.88 4.22
N MET A 53 19.66 14.87 3.58
CA MET A 53 20.25 14.97 2.24
C MET A 53 19.42 14.29 1.15
N ILE A 54 18.22 13.78 1.47
CA ILE A 54 17.33 13.12 0.53
C ILE A 54 16.28 14.14 0.05
N THR A 55 16.42 14.58 -1.20
CA THR A 55 15.48 15.53 -1.83
C THR A 55 15.29 15.23 -3.31
N GLY A 56 14.16 15.66 -3.87
CA GLY A 56 13.80 15.44 -5.28
C GLY A 56 13.53 13.98 -5.66
N GLN A 57 13.29 13.09 -4.67
CA GLN A 57 13.07 11.66 -4.88
C GLN A 57 11.61 11.28 -4.60
N THR A 58 11.17 10.22 -5.28
CA THR A 58 9.91 9.53 -4.98
C THR A 58 10.22 8.17 -4.39
N LEU A 59 9.76 7.91 -3.16
CA LEU A 59 9.90 6.60 -2.51
C LEU A 59 8.60 5.81 -2.68
N MET A 60 8.67 4.69 -3.39
CA MET A 60 7.53 3.77 -3.54
C MET A 60 7.40 2.88 -2.30
N VAL A 61 6.20 2.88 -1.69
CA VAL A 61 5.87 2.08 -0.51
C VAL A 61 4.65 1.22 -0.82
N ASP A 62 4.86 0.19 -1.62
CA ASP A 62 3.77 -0.55 -2.29
C ASP A 62 3.95 -2.08 -2.26
N ALA A 63 4.73 -2.59 -1.31
CA ALA A 63 5.06 -4.02 -1.21
C ALA A 63 5.74 -4.60 -2.46
N GLY A 64 6.35 -3.80 -3.33
CA GLY A 64 6.98 -4.26 -4.57
C GLY A 64 6.00 -4.45 -5.73
N PHE A 65 4.78 -3.93 -5.62
CA PHE A 65 3.77 -4.01 -6.66
C PHE A 65 4.21 -3.37 -7.99
N SER A 66 4.87 -2.21 -7.93
CA SER A 66 5.29 -1.47 -9.13
C SER A 66 6.34 -2.21 -9.97
N VAL A 67 7.06 -3.19 -9.40
CA VAL A 67 8.07 -3.96 -10.14
C VAL A 67 7.54 -5.30 -10.65
N THR A 68 6.46 -5.84 -10.06
CA THR A 68 5.83 -7.09 -10.50
C THR A 68 4.70 -6.86 -11.50
N ALA A 69 4.01 -5.73 -11.45
CA ALA A 69 2.86 -5.43 -12.33
C ALA A 69 3.21 -5.36 -13.83
N GLY A 70 4.50 -5.32 -14.20
CA GLY A 70 4.97 -5.33 -15.59
C GLY A 70 5.70 -6.61 -16.04
N ARG A 71 5.86 -7.60 -15.16
CA ARG A 71 6.56 -8.86 -15.46
C ARG A 71 5.97 -10.02 -14.62
N THR A 72 4.93 -10.64 -15.16
CA THR A 72 4.54 -12.03 -14.90
C THR A 72 4.18 -12.67 -16.22
#